data_AF-A0A8S0FZY6-F1
#
_entry.id   AF-A0A8S0FZY6-F1
#
_cell.length_a   1.000
_cell.length_b   1.000
_cell.length_c   1.000
_cell.angle_alpha   90.00
_cell.angle_beta   90.00
_cell.angle_gamma   90.00
#
_symmetry.space_group_name_H-M   'P 1'
#
loop_
_entity.id
_entity.type
_entity.pdbx_description
1 polymer ?
#
loop_
_entity_poly.entity_id
_entity_poly.type
_entity_poly.pdbx_seq_one_letter_code
_entity_poly.pdbx_strand_id
1 'polypeptide(L)' 'MLNIGLPDFFIPQGTQEEMRAELGLDATGMEAKIKAWLA' A
#
# COMPACT_ATOMS: atom_id res chain seq x y z
N MET A 1 13.31 8.87 5.15
CA MET A 1 12.32 9.14 4.08
C MET A 1 11.46 7.90 3.94
N LEU A 2 10.13 8.06 3.90
CA LEU A 2 9.18 6.97 3.72
C LEU A 2 8.68 6.97 2.27
N ASN A 3 8.88 5.87 1.54
CA ASN A 3 8.39 5.69 0.18
C ASN A 3 7.21 4.72 0.19
N ILE A 4 6.02 5.21 -0.13
CA ILE A 4 4.81 4.40 -0.29
C ILE A 4 4.47 4.36 -1.77
N GLY A 5 4.41 3.16 -2.34
CA GLY A 5 4.18 2.97 -3.77
C GLY A 5 4.07 1.49 -4.13
N LEU A 6 4.23 1.20 -5.41
CA LEU A 6 4.16 -0.17 -5.91
C LEU A 6 5.40 -0.95 -5.46
N PRO A 7 5.23 -2.24 -5.12
CA PRO A 7 6.34 -3.10 -4.76
C PRO A 7 7.17 -3.50 -5.99
N ASP A 8 8.37 -4.00 -5.76
CA ASP A 8 9.26 -4.51 -6.81
C ASP A 8 8.92 -5.95 -7.21
N PHE A 9 7.65 -6.17 -7.58
CA PHE A 9 7.14 -7.41 -8.15
C PHE A 9 5.88 -7.12 -8.97
N PHE A 10 5.48 -8.07 -9.83
CA PHE A 10 4.24 -7.94 -10.59
C PHE A 10 3.01 -8.10 -9.69
N ILE A 11 2.14 -7.10 -9.73
CA ILE A 11 0.89 -7.10 -8.97
C ILE A 11 -0.10 -8.07 -9.64
N PRO A 12 -0.79 -8.93 -8.87
CA PRO A 12 -1.84 -9.80 -9.38
C PRO A 12 -2.97 -9.05 -10.09
N GLN A 13 -3.77 -9.76 -10.89
CA GLN A 13 -4.94 -9.18 -11.54
C GLN A 13 -6.12 -9.08 -10.55
N GLY A 14 -6.86 -7.98 -10.64
CA GLY A 14 -8.05 -7.72 -9.83
C GLY A 14 -8.62 -6.35 -10.18
N THR A 15 -9.70 -5.94 -9.52
CA THR A 15 -10.17 -4.56 -9.64
C THR A 15 -9.15 -3.60 -9.01
N GLN A 16 -9.16 -2.33 -9.41
CA GLN A 16 -8.23 -1.37 -8.84
C GLN A 16 -8.45 -1.14 -7.35
N GLU A 17 -9.68 -1.31 -6.86
CA GLU A 17 -10.00 -1.16 -5.44
C GLU A 17 -9.41 -2.31 -4.62
N GLU A 18 -9.61 -3.56 -5.06
CA GLU A 18 -9.03 -4.74 -4.43
C GLU A 18 -7.51 -4.66 -4.37
N MET A 19 -6.85 -4.31 -5.49
CA MET A 19 -5.39 -4.24 -5.54
C MET A 19 -4.83 -3.10 -4.68
N ARG A 20 -5.52 -1.95 -4.60
CA ARG A 20 -5.08 -0.87 -3.69
C ARG A 20 -5.22 -1.27 -2.23
N ALA A 21 -6.31 -1.93 -1.86
CA ALA A 21 -6.52 -2.41 -0.50
C ALA A 21 -5.47 -3.49 -0.13
N GLU A 22 -5.25 -4.46 -1.01
CA GLU A 22 -4.28 -5.55 -0.80
C GLU A 22 -2.84 -5.03 -0.66
N LEU A 23 -2.45 -4.03 -1.46
CA LEU A 23 -1.13 -3.41 -1.39
C LEU A 23 -0.98 -2.39 -0.24
N GLY A 24 -2.06 -2.09 0.49
CA GLY A 24 -2.11 -1.05 1.50
C GLY A 24 -1.81 0.34 0.91
N LEU A 25 -2.35 0.59 -0.28
CA LEU A 25 -2.31 1.86 -1.03
C LEU A 25 -3.67 2.58 -1.01
N ASP A 26 -4.60 2.11 -0.19
CA ASP A 26 -5.78 2.83 0.23
C ASP A 26 -5.49 3.69 1.48
N ALA A 27 -6.47 4.49 1.91
CA ALA A 27 -6.28 5.42 3.02
C ALA A 27 -5.87 4.70 4.32
N THR A 28 -6.53 3.59 4.64
CA THR A 28 -6.26 2.80 5.86
C THR A 28 -4.87 2.19 5.84
N GLY A 29 -4.45 1.59 4.72
CA GLY A 29 -3.12 1.01 4.54
C GLY A 29 -2.02 2.06 4.57
N MET A 30 -2.22 3.21 3.92
CA MET A 30 -1.26 4.31 3.96
C MET A 30 -1.09 4.87 5.37
N GLU A 31 -2.18 5.09 6.11
CA GLU A 31 -2.13 5.54 7.51
C GLU A 31 -1.34 4.55 8.38
N ALA A 32 -1.57 3.25 8.21
CA ALA A 32 -0.84 2.22 8.94
C ALA A 32 0.66 2.25 8.62
N LYS A 33 1.06 2.41 7.35
CA LYS A 33 2.48 2.53 6.95
C LYS A 33 3.15 3.77 7.55
N ILE A 34 2.43 4.90 7.60
CA ILE A 34 2.93 6.13 8.24
C ILE A 34 3.13 5.91 9.74
N LYS A 35 2.14 5.34 10.44
CA LYS A 35 2.24 5.07 11.88
C LYS A 35 3.36 4.09 12.21
N ALA A 36 3.50 3.02 11.42
CA ALA A 36 4.56 2.04 11.60
C ALA A 36 5.96 2.63 11.35
N TRP A 37 6.08 3.63 10.48
CA TRP A 37 7.35 4.31 10.21
C TRP A 37 7.75 5.32 11.30
N LEU A 38 6.78 5.91 12.00
CA LEU A 38 7.00 6.88 13.09
C LEU A 38 7.28 6.23 14.44
N ALA A 39 7.00 4.93 14.59
CA ALA A 39 7.27 4.14 15.79
C ALA A 39 8.74 3.70 15.86
#